data_AF-R9WCN6-F1
#
_entry.id   AF-R9WCN6-F1
#
_cell.length_a   1.000
_cell.length_b   1.000
_cell.length_c   1.000
_cell.angle_alpha   90.00
_cell.angle_beta   90.00
_cell.angle_gamma   90.00
#
_symmetry.space_group_name_H-M   'P 1'
#
loop_
_entity.id
_entity.type
_entity.pdbx_description
1 polymer ?
#
loop_
_entity_poly.entity_id
_entity_poly.type
_entity_poly.pdbx_seq_one_letter_code
_entity_poly.pdbx_strand_id
1 'polypeptide(L)'
;GSALGALNGNADDVKAVEELMATVDEYIPTPERDTDKPFLMPVEDVFTITGRGTVASGRIDRGQVTVGDEVEIVGLKEEVAKTTVTGLEMFRKTLDQGQAGDNVGALLRG
;
A
#
# COMPACT_ATOMS: atom_id res chain seq x y z
N GLY A 1 4.77 -27.12 -11.98
CA GLY A 1 4.78 -26.57 -13.36
C GLY A 1 5.89 -25.56 -13.52
N SER A 2 6.09 -25.12 -14.75
CA SER A 2 7.04 -24.08 -15.19
C SER A 2 6.37 -22.71 -15.23
N ALA A 3 6.94 -21.71 -14.54
CA ALA A 3 6.42 -20.34 -14.59
C ALA A 3 6.47 -19.73 -16.01
N LEU A 4 7.54 -20.02 -16.77
CA LEU A 4 7.66 -19.56 -18.16
C LEU A 4 6.63 -20.26 -19.06
N GLY A 5 6.38 -21.56 -18.84
CA GLY A 5 5.38 -22.31 -19.60
C GLY A 5 3.97 -21.78 -19.35
N ALA A 6 3.63 -21.49 -18.09
CA ALA A 6 2.36 -20.87 -17.72
C ALA A 6 2.21 -19.47 -18.36
N LEU A 7 3.25 -18.65 -18.32
CA LEU A 7 3.25 -17.32 -18.95
C LEU A 7 3.03 -17.40 -20.47
N ASN A 8 3.55 -18.45 -21.11
CA ASN A 8 3.35 -18.72 -22.53
C ASN A 8 2.04 -19.46 -22.85
N GLY A 9 1.18 -19.70 -21.85
CA GLY A 9 -0.15 -20.30 -22.04
C GLY A 9 -0.18 -21.83 -22.14
N ASN A 10 0.87 -22.54 -21.72
CA ASN A 10 0.83 -23.99 -21.63
C ASN A 10 -0.21 -24.42 -20.56
N ALA A 11 -1.18 -25.24 -20.95
CA ALA A 11 -2.32 -25.59 -20.10
C ALA A 11 -1.93 -26.31 -18.79
N ASP A 12 -1.00 -27.26 -18.84
CA ASP A 12 -0.58 -28.01 -17.64
C ASP A 12 0.19 -27.12 -16.66
N ASP A 13 0.99 -26.19 -17.19
CA ASP A 13 1.73 -25.24 -16.37
C ASP A 13 0.83 -24.14 -15.78
N VAL A 14 -0.16 -23.65 -16.54
CA VAL A 14 -1.19 -22.72 -16.02
C VAL A 14 -1.96 -23.38 -14.89
N LYS A 15 -2.40 -24.62 -15.08
CA LYS A 15 -3.12 -25.38 -14.05
C LYS A 15 -2.30 -25.51 -12.77
N ALA A 16 -0.99 -25.72 -12.86
CA ALA A 16 -0.13 -25.77 -11.69
C ALA A 16 -0.05 -24.43 -10.93
N VAL A 17 -0.15 -23.30 -11.62
CA VAL A 17 -0.22 -21.97 -10.97
C VAL A 17 -1.59 -21.78 -10.30
N GLU A 18 -2.68 -22.19 -10.95
CA GLU A 18 -4.02 -22.13 -10.36
C GLU A 18 -4.15 -23.01 -9.11
N GLU A 19 -3.61 -24.23 -9.14
CA GLU A 19 -3.55 -25.12 -7.98
C GLU A 19 -2.73 -24.53 -6.84
N LEU A 20 -1.60 -23.88 -7.16
CA LEU A 20 -0.81 -23.16 -6.16
C LEU A 20 -1.62 -22.02 -5.52
N MET A 21 -2.30 -21.20 -6.33
CA MET A 21 -3.09 -20.09 -5.80
C MET A 21 -4.28 -20.57 -4.97
N ALA A 22 -4.95 -21.65 -5.38
CA ALA A 22 -5.99 -22.29 -4.58
C ALA A 22 -5.45 -22.80 -3.23
N THR A 23 -4.25 -23.39 -3.23
CA THR A 23 -3.59 -23.83 -1.99
C THR A 23 -3.23 -22.64 -1.10
N VAL A 24 -2.78 -21.53 -1.67
CA VAL A 24 -2.51 -20.30 -0.92
C VAL A 24 -3.79 -19.78 -0.25
N ASP A 25 -4.90 -19.74 -0.99
CA ASP A 25 -6.20 -19.29 -0.47
C ASP A 25 -6.74 -20.21 0.64
N GLU A 26 -6.53 -21.53 0.53
CA GLU A 26 -6.97 -22.50 1.54
C GLU A 26 -6.06 -22.51 2.79
N TYR A 27 -4.75 -22.46 2.59
CA TYR A 27 -3.77 -22.70 3.65
C TYR A 27 -3.40 -21.43 4.43
N ILE A 28 -3.43 -20.26 3.80
CA ILE A 28 -3.04 -18.99 4.43
C ILE A 28 -4.32 -18.26 4.86
N PRO A 29 -4.60 -18.18 6.18
CA PRO A 29 -5.77 -17.45 6.65
C PRO A 29 -5.64 -15.96 6.30
N THR A 30 -6.77 -15.33 6.00
CA THR A 30 -6.79 -13.88 5.77
C THR A 30 -6.37 -13.17 7.06
N PRO A 31 -5.31 -12.32 7.02
CA PRO A 31 -4.86 -11.63 8.22
C PRO A 31 -5.88 -10.58 8.66
N GLU A 32 -6.08 -10.48 9.96
CA GLU A 32 -6.86 -9.40 10.55
C GLU A 32 -6.13 -8.07 10.35
N ARG A 33 -6.85 -7.05 9.89
CA ARG A 33 -6.30 -5.71 9.66
C ARG A 33 -6.55 -4.85 10.88
N ASP A 34 -5.50 -4.22 11.39
CA ASP A 34 -5.55 -3.34 12.56
C ASP A 34 -6.15 -1.95 12.23
N THR A 35 -7.39 -1.90 11.74
CA THR A 35 -8.00 -0.66 11.20
C THR A 35 -8.44 0.35 12.26
N ASP A 36 -8.62 -0.10 13.50
CA ASP A 36 -9.14 0.73 14.60
C ASP A 36 -8.05 1.42 15.42
N LYS A 37 -6.77 1.15 15.09
CA LYS A 37 -5.63 1.81 15.73
C LYS A 37 -5.36 3.17 15.08
N PRO A 38 -4.62 4.07 15.75
CA PRO A 38 -4.16 5.30 15.12
C PRO A 38 -3.31 5.00 13.88
N PHE A 39 -3.52 5.79 12.81
CA PHE A 39 -2.79 5.67 11.56
C PHE A 39 -1.28 5.64 11.78
N LEU A 40 -0.62 4.67 11.14
CA LEU A 40 0.84 4.61 11.06
C LEU A 40 1.22 3.96 9.74
N MET A 41 2.05 4.65 8.96
CA MET A 41 2.59 4.17 7.70
C MET A 41 4.10 4.46 7.69
N PRO A 42 4.94 3.41 7.74
CA PRO A 42 6.37 3.57 7.47
C PRO A 42 6.60 4.11 6.07
N VAL A 43 7.48 5.10 5.94
CA VAL A 43 7.86 5.65 4.62
C VAL A 43 8.95 4.75 4.04
N GLU A 44 8.65 4.10 2.92
CA GLU A 44 9.57 3.23 2.18
C GLU A 44 10.35 4.00 1.11
N ASP A 45 9.70 4.95 0.43
CA ASP A 45 10.34 5.81 -0.57
C ASP A 45 9.59 7.16 -0.67
N VAL A 46 10.25 8.17 -1.26
CA VAL A 46 9.73 9.53 -1.41
C VAL A 46 9.96 10.03 -2.83
N PHE A 47 8.90 10.55 -3.45
CA PHE A 47 8.93 11.12 -4.78
C PHE A 47 8.43 12.57 -4.75
N THR A 48 9.01 13.43 -5.57
CA THR A 48 8.48 14.79 -5.78
C THR A 48 7.90 14.88 -7.17
N ILE A 49 6.61 15.21 -7.25
CA ILE A 49 5.91 15.45 -8.51
C ILE A 49 5.83 16.96 -8.72
N THR A 50 6.56 17.45 -9.73
CA THR A 50 6.57 18.88 -10.11
C THR A 50 5.15 19.42 -10.26
N GLY A 51 4.81 20.46 -9.50
CA GLY A 51 3.50 21.10 -9.54
C GLY A 51 2.37 20.39 -8.77
N ARG A 52 2.61 19.20 -8.19
CA ARG A 52 1.61 18.46 -7.40
C ARG A 52 2.01 18.28 -5.93
N GLY A 53 3.30 18.14 -5.62
CA GLY A 53 3.81 18.03 -4.25
C GLY A 53 4.69 16.80 -4.03
N THR A 54 4.87 16.43 -2.77
CA THR A 54 5.69 15.27 -2.36
C THR A 54 4.80 14.07 -2.05
N VAL A 55 5.16 12.91 -2.56
CA VAL A 55 4.48 11.64 -2.33
C VAL A 55 5.39 10.76 -1.46
N ALA A 56 4.88 10.34 -0.30
CA ALA A 56 5.50 9.30 0.51
C ALA A 56 4.80 7.97 0.22
N SER A 57 5.56 6.93 -0.15
CA SER A 57 5.01 5.59 -0.38
C SER A 57 5.35 4.64 0.76
N GLY A 58 4.44 3.70 1.03
CA GLY A 58 4.69 2.59 1.93
C GLY A 58 3.43 1.75 2.15
N ARG A 59 3.59 0.69 2.94
CA ARG A 59 2.45 -0.07 3.47
C ARG A 59 1.92 0.61 4.72
N ILE A 60 0.60 0.82 4.81
CA ILE A 60 -0.04 1.23 6.06
C ILE A 60 0.08 0.06 7.04
N ASP A 61 0.78 0.27 8.15
CA ASP A 61 1.00 -0.77 9.17
C ASP A 61 -0.28 -0.98 9.99
N ARG A 62 -0.91 0.14 10.38
CA ARG A 62 -2.15 0.14 11.18
C ARG A 62 -2.97 1.40 10.95
N GLY A 63 -4.23 1.33 11.35
CA GLY A 63 -5.21 2.40 11.25
C GLY A 63 -5.67 2.67 9.83
N GLN A 64 -6.26 3.85 9.66
CA GLN A 64 -6.82 4.33 8.40
C GLN A 64 -6.47 5.80 8.20
N VAL A 65 -6.36 6.22 6.96
CA VAL A 65 -6.14 7.62 6.58
C VAL A 65 -7.06 7.98 5.43
N THR A 66 -7.71 9.13 5.53
CA THR A 66 -8.63 9.67 4.53
C THR A 66 -7.99 10.89 3.88
N VAL A 67 -8.27 11.11 2.59
CA VAL A 67 -7.86 12.36 1.94
C VAL A 67 -8.47 13.54 2.69
N GLY A 68 -7.63 14.48 3.10
CA GLY A 68 -7.98 15.63 3.94
C GLY A 68 -7.50 15.53 5.38
N ASP A 69 -7.09 14.35 5.85
CA ASP A 69 -6.60 14.18 7.22
C ASP A 69 -5.26 14.90 7.45
N GLU A 70 -5.12 15.51 8.62
CA GLU A 70 -3.84 16.00 9.13
C GLU A 70 -3.03 14.81 9.66
N VAL A 71 -1.76 14.73 9.26
CA VAL A 71 -0.83 13.69 9.67
C VAL A 71 0.49 14.30 10.16
N GLU A 72 1.19 13.53 10.99
CA GLU A 72 2.48 13.89 11.54
C GLU A 72 3.59 13.04 10.92
N ILE A 73 4.65 13.70 10.45
CA ILE A 73 5.88 13.04 10.01
C ILE A 73 6.80 12.95 11.23
N VAL A 74 6.96 11.73 11.73
CA VAL A 74 7.70 11.44 12.96
C VAL A 74 8.97 10.66 12.63
N GLY A 75 10.08 11.03 13.28
CA GLY A 75 11.37 10.35 13.17
C GLY A 75 12.45 11.18 12.47
N LEU A 76 13.71 10.78 12.65
CA LEU A 76 14.94 11.42 12.13
C LEU A 76 15.24 12.85 12.63
N LYS A 77 14.22 13.66 12.95
CA LYS A 77 14.32 15.01 13.52
C LYS A 77 13.56 15.09 14.84
N GLU A 78 13.97 16.02 15.72
CA GLU A 78 13.27 16.27 16.99
C GLU A 78 11.91 16.96 16.76
N GLU A 79 11.83 17.86 15.78
CA GLU A 79 10.59 18.53 15.42
C GLU A 79 9.66 17.59 14.64
N VAL A 80 8.45 17.39 15.15
CA VAL A 80 7.38 16.67 14.45
C VAL A 80 6.73 17.62 13.45
N ALA A 81 6.84 17.29 12.16
CA ALA A 81 6.24 18.08 11.09
C ALA A 81 4.78 17.68 10.87
N LYS A 82 3.88 18.65 10.82
CA LYS A 82 2.48 18.45 10.47
C LYS A 82 2.25 18.73 8.99
N THR A 83 1.43 17.92 8.35
CA THR A 83 1.00 18.12 6.96
C THR A 83 -0.40 17.54 6.76
N THR A 84 -0.99 17.77 5.59
CA THR A 84 -2.30 17.23 5.20
C THR A 84 -2.12 16.24 4.06
N VAL A 85 -2.77 15.09 4.15
CA VAL A 85 -2.88 14.16 3.02
C VAL A 85 -3.86 14.75 2.01
N THR A 86 -3.36 15.07 0.82
CA THR A 86 -4.15 15.70 -0.26
C THR A 86 -4.51 14.74 -1.38
N GLY A 87 -4.01 13.51 -1.32
CA GLY A 87 -4.40 12.43 -2.21
C GLY A 87 -3.79 11.11 -1.79
N LEU A 88 -4.49 10.03 -2.10
CA LEU A 88 -4.03 8.66 -1.91
C LEU A 88 -4.12 7.91 -3.24
N GLU A 89 -3.10 7.11 -3.55
CA GLU A 89 -3.06 6.32 -4.78
C GLU A 89 -2.51 4.91 -4.52
N MET A 90 -3.19 3.89 -5.05
CA MET A 90 -2.71 2.51 -5.09
C MET A 90 -2.78 2.02 -6.54
N PHE A 91 -1.62 1.66 -7.11
CA PHE A 91 -1.52 1.07 -8.46
C PHE A 91 -2.37 1.80 -9.52
N ARG A 92 -2.10 3.10 -9.73
CA ARG A 92 -2.82 3.98 -10.69
C ARG A 92 -4.32 4.14 -10.41
N LYS A 93 -4.79 3.83 -9.21
CA LYS A 93 -6.15 4.10 -8.75
C LYS A 93 -6.11 5.10 -7.61
N THR A 94 -6.91 6.15 -7.72
CA THR A 94 -7.14 7.08 -6.63
C THR A 94 -8.01 6.42 -5.57
N LEU A 95 -7.69 6.70 -4.30
CA LEU A 95 -8.43 6.25 -3.14
C LEU A 95 -8.92 7.46 -2.35
N ASP A 96 -10.12 7.37 -1.81
CA ASP A 96 -10.62 8.35 -0.83
C ASP A 96 -10.08 8.04 0.57
N GLN A 97 -9.82 6.76 0.85
CA GLN A 97 -9.31 6.25 2.13
C GLN A 97 -8.35 5.08 1.88
N GLY A 98 -7.28 5.02 2.68
CA GLY A 98 -6.37 3.88 2.77
C GLY A 98 -6.43 3.26 4.17
N GLN A 99 -6.24 1.95 4.26
CA GLN A 99 -6.30 1.20 5.51
C GLN A 99 -5.09 0.28 5.71
N ALA A 100 -4.91 -0.20 6.94
CA ALA A 100 -3.90 -1.19 7.30
C ALA A 100 -3.80 -2.32 6.27
N GLY A 101 -2.57 -2.60 5.83
CA GLY A 101 -2.23 -3.59 4.80
C GLY A 101 -2.14 -3.04 3.38
N ASP A 102 -2.67 -1.86 3.08
CA ASP A 102 -2.60 -1.27 1.74
C ASP A 102 -1.21 -0.70 1.46
N ASN A 103 -0.67 -0.98 0.28
CA ASN A 103 0.52 -0.30 -0.25
C ASN A 103 0.06 0.93 -1.04
N VAL A 104 0.32 2.13 -0.50
CA VAL A 104 -0.20 3.39 -1.04
C VAL A 104 0.92 4.41 -1.25
N GLY A 105 0.69 5.34 -2.17
CA GLY A 105 1.37 6.64 -2.20
C GLY A 105 0.47 7.70 -1.60
N ALA A 106 0.93 8.39 -0.56
CA ALA A 106 0.26 9.51 0.07
C ALA A 106 0.87 10.83 -0.40
N LEU A 107 0.08 11.64 -1.11
CA LEU A 107 0.46 12.99 -1.53
C LEU A 107 0.30 13.95 -0.34
N LEU A 108 1.40 14.57 0.07
CA LEU A 108 1.47 15.45 1.22
C LEU A 108 1.49 16.92 0.76
N ARG A 109 0.76 17.77 1.48
CA ARG A 109 0.80 19.22 1.28
C ARG A 109 2.17 19.75 1.70
N GLY A 110 2.81 20.50 0.80
CA GLY A 110 4.06 21.23 1.09
C GLY A 110 3.84 22.45 1.97
#